data_AF-A0A2N2WQS7-F1
#
_entry.id   AF-A0A2N2WQS7-F1
#
_cell.length_a   1.000
_cell.length_b   1.000
_cell.length_c   1.000
_cell.angle_alpha   90.00
_cell.angle_beta   90.00
_cell.angle_gamma   90.00
#
_symmetry.space_group_name_H-M   'P 1'
#
loop_
_entity.id
_entity.type
_entity.pdbx_description
1 polymer ?
#
loop_
_entity_poly.entity_id
_entity_poly.type
_entity_poly.pdbx_seq_one_letter_code
_entity_poly.pdbx_strand_id
1 'polypeptide(L)'
;MKIVRNKYLITGLAFVIWITFFDSNNLLEWTRVVLNIGRQESQKEYYKESIKSTEEKLRELSSNRDSLEKYAREQYLFKEDDEEIFIVEERP
;
A
#
# COMPACT_ATOMS: atom_id res chain seq x y z
N MET A 1 -55.84 -20.43 4.98
CA MET A 1 -54.48 -20.81 4.54
C MET A 1 -54.52 -21.51 3.18
N LYS A 2 -54.41 -20.77 2.07
CA LYS A 2 -54.27 -21.32 0.70
C LYS A 2 -53.09 -20.71 -0.08
N ILE A 3 -52.25 -19.92 0.58
CA ILE A 3 -51.06 -19.29 -0.03
C ILE A 3 -49.95 -20.32 -0.24
N VAL A 4 -49.81 -21.27 0.69
CA VAL A 4 -48.83 -22.38 0.65
C VAL A 4 -49.15 -23.50 -0.35
N ARG A 5 -50.27 -23.43 -1.09
CA ARG A 5 -50.64 -24.46 -2.10
C ARG A 5 -50.51 -23.97 -3.54
N ASN A 6 -49.91 -22.80 -3.75
CA ASN A 6 -49.62 -22.31 -5.08
C ASN A 6 -48.16 -22.63 -5.44
N LYS A 7 -47.96 -23.72 -6.20
CA LYS A 7 -46.64 -24.16 -6.68
C LYS A 7 -45.87 -23.05 -7.38
N TYR A 8 -46.55 -22.13 -8.07
CA TYR A 8 -45.91 -21.00 -8.75
C TYR A 8 -45.31 -19.98 -7.79
N LEU A 9 -45.94 -19.75 -6.63
CA LEU A 9 -45.41 -18.84 -5.60
C LEU A 9 -44.17 -19.44 -4.93
N ILE A 10 -44.20 -20.73 -4.62
CA ILE A 10 -43.07 -21.43 -4.01
C ILE A 10 -41.89 -21.48 -4.98
N THR A 11 -42.13 -21.83 -6.25
CA THR A 11 -41.07 -21.82 -7.28
C THR A 11 -40.53 -20.41 -7.51
N GLY A 12 -41.38 -19.39 -7.53
CA GLY A 12 -40.94 -18.00 -7.66
C GLY A 12 -40.10 -17.54 -6.46
N LEU A 13 -40.52 -17.86 -5.23
CA LEU A 13 -39.77 -17.51 -4.02
C LEU A 13 -38.44 -18.25 -3.96
N ALA A 14 -38.42 -19.54 -4.32
CA ALA A 14 -37.20 -20.33 -4.42
C ALA A 14 -36.26 -19.78 -5.49
N PHE A 15 -36.78 -19.29 -6.62
CA PHE A 15 -36.00 -18.67 -7.69
C PHE A 15 -35.41 -17.32 -7.26
N VAL A 16 -36.17 -16.51 -6.52
CA VAL A 16 -35.69 -15.24 -5.95
C VAL A 16 -34.59 -15.48 -4.92
N ILE A 17 -34.80 -16.45 -4.02
CA ILE A 17 -33.78 -16.89 -3.05
C ILE A 17 -32.55 -17.43 -3.80
N TRP A 18 -32.74 -18.24 -4.85
CA TRP A 18 -31.63 -18.75 -5.65
C TRP A 18 -30.83 -17.63 -6.28
N ILE A 19 -31.47 -16.66 -6.93
CA ILE A 19 -30.77 -15.52 -7.51
C ILE A 19 -30.08 -14.67 -6.44
N THR A 20 -30.67 -14.56 -5.25
CA THR A 20 -30.09 -13.71 -4.19
C THR A 20 -28.92 -14.39 -3.46
N PHE A 21 -28.96 -15.72 -3.30
CA PHE A 21 -27.96 -16.48 -2.52
C PHE A 21 -26.92 -17.23 -3.38
N PHE A 22 -27.28 -17.65 -4.60
CA PHE A 22 -26.41 -18.43 -5.49
C PHE A 22 -25.98 -17.66 -6.75
N ASP A 23 -26.69 -16.60 -7.16
CA ASP A 23 -26.20 -15.76 -8.26
C ASP A 23 -25.05 -14.87 -7.79
N SER A 24 -24.13 -14.62 -8.69
CA SER A 24 -22.79 -14.08 -8.46
C SER A 24 -22.79 -12.57 -8.16
N ASN A 25 -23.92 -12.02 -7.70
CA ASN A 25 -24.00 -10.67 -7.13
C ASN A 25 -23.41 -10.67 -5.72
N ASN A 26 -22.13 -10.99 -5.69
CA ASN A 26 -21.36 -11.24 -4.51
C ASN A 26 -21.08 -9.88 -3.84
N LEU A 27 -21.96 -9.45 -2.94
CA LEU A 27 -21.74 -8.27 -2.10
C LEU A 27 -20.38 -8.33 -1.38
N LEU A 28 -19.93 -9.55 -1.07
CA LEU A 28 -18.59 -9.83 -0.55
C LEU A 28 -17.47 -9.44 -1.52
N GLU A 29 -17.68 -9.65 -2.83
CA GLU A 29 -16.71 -9.27 -3.85
C GLU A 29 -16.69 -7.76 -4.05
N TRP A 30 -17.86 -7.12 -4.07
CA TRP A 30 -17.96 -5.66 -4.10
C TRP A 30 -17.26 -4.99 -2.93
N THR A 31 -17.46 -5.50 -1.71
CA THR A 31 -16.76 -4.98 -0.51
C THR A 31 -15.26 -5.20 -0.59
N ARG A 32 -14.81 -6.36 -1.07
CA ARG A 32 -13.38 -6.63 -1.31
C ARG A 32 -12.79 -5.68 -2.35
N VAL A 33 -13.51 -5.39 -3.44
CA VAL A 33 -13.08 -4.45 -4.47
C VAL A 33 -12.92 -3.04 -3.89
N VAL A 34 -13.89 -2.56 -3.10
CA VAL A 34 -13.79 -1.23 -2.46
C VAL A 34 -12.62 -1.15 -1.49
N LEU A 35 -12.40 -2.18 -0.66
CA LEU A 35 -11.25 -2.25 0.23
C LEU A 35 -9.92 -2.28 -0.54
N ASN A 36 -9.87 -3.01 -1.65
CA ASN A 36 -8.70 -3.09 -2.51
C ASN A 36 -8.38 -1.73 -3.17
N ILE A 37 -9.40 -0.98 -3.58
CA ILE A 37 -9.21 0.39 -4.12
C ILE A 37 -8.54 1.29 -3.08
N GLY A 38 -9.05 1.30 -1.84
CA GLY A 38 -8.45 2.08 -0.76
C GLY A 38 -6.98 1.70 -0.50
N ARG A 39 -6.69 0.40 -0.48
CA ARG A 39 -5.32 -0.12 -0.32
C ARG A 39 -4.42 0.22 -1.51
N GLN A 40 -4.95 0.26 -2.72
CA GLN A 40 -4.19 0.63 -3.92
C GLN A 40 -3.87 2.11 -3.93
N GLU A 41 -4.81 2.98 -3.58
CA GLU A 41 -4.55 4.42 -3.46
C GLU A 41 -3.55 4.73 -2.33
N SER A 42 -3.64 4.06 -1.18
CA SER A 42 -2.65 4.26 -0.11
C SER A 42 -1.24 3.84 -0.53
N GLN A 43 -1.10 2.72 -1.25
CA GLN A 43 0.19 2.29 -1.80
C GLN A 43 0.73 3.27 -2.82
N LYS A 44 -0.13 3.76 -3.71
CA LYS A 44 0.24 4.76 -4.72
C LYS A 44 0.75 6.05 -4.09
N GLU A 45 0.10 6.53 -3.03
CA GLU A 45 0.55 7.73 -2.33
C GLU A 45 1.90 7.50 -1.62
N TYR A 46 2.05 6.38 -0.92
CA TYR A 46 3.32 5.99 -0.30
C TYR A 46 4.49 5.97 -1.30
N TYR A 47 4.29 5.35 -2.47
CA TYR A 47 5.35 5.27 -3.48
C TYR A 47 5.66 6.63 -4.11
N LYS A 48 4.66 7.50 -4.33
CA LYS A 48 4.91 8.86 -4.80
C LYS A 48 5.78 9.66 -3.83
N GLU A 49 5.48 9.58 -2.54
CA GLU A 49 6.28 10.27 -1.51
C GLU A 49 7.70 9.67 -1.40
N SER A 50 7.81 8.35 -1.50
CA SER A 50 9.10 7.65 -1.52
C SER A 50 9.95 8.04 -2.75
N ILE A 51 9.33 8.18 -3.92
CA ILE A 51 10.00 8.65 -5.14
C ILE A 51 10.46 10.09 -4.96
N LYS A 52 9.58 10.99 -4.50
CA LYS A 52 9.92 12.39 -4.27
C LYS A 52 11.11 12.56 -3.33
N SER A 53 11.09 11.88 -2.18
CA SER A 53 12.20 11.93 -1.23
C SER A 53 13.49 11.33 -1.79
N THR A 54 13.39 10.28 -2.60
CA THR A 54 14.55 9.68 -3.28
C THR A 54 15.13 10.63 -4.34
N GLU A 55 14.29 11.29 -5.13
CA GLU A 55 14.71 12.30 -6.11
C GLU A 55 15.36 13.50 -5.44
N GLU A 56 14.83 13.96 -4.30
CA GLU A 56 15.43 15.03 -3.51
C GLU A 56 16.84 14.66 -3.01
N LYS A 57 17.00 13.44 -2.46
CA LYS A 57 18.32 12.91 -2.07
C LYS A 57 19.25 12.79 -3.27
N LEU A 58 18.76 12.28 -4.39
CA LEU A 58 19.57 12.12 -5.60
C LEU A 58 20.03 13.48 -6.16
N ARG A 59 19.15 14.48 -6.10
CA ARG A 59 19.50 15.87 -6.45
C ARG A 59 20.59 16.39 -5.52
N GLU A 60 20.46 16.22 -4.21
CA GLU A 60 21.48 16.62 -3.22
C GLU A 60 22.84 16.00 -3.54
N LEU A 61 22.87 14.68 -3.78
CA LEU A 61 24.07 13.95 -4.18
C LEU A 61 24.69 14.42 -5.50
N SER A 62 23.84 14.79 -6.47
CA SER A 62 24.30 15.25 -7.80
C SER A 62 24.64 16.74 -7.86
N SER A 63 24.26 17.53 -6.84
CA SER A 63 24.29 18.99 -6.91
C SER A 63 25.68 19.59 -6.75
N ASN A 64 26.53 19.01 -5.89
CA ASN A 64 27.94 19.40 -5.75
C ASN A 64 28.76 18.26 -5.13
N ARG A 65 30.09 18.33 -5.30
CA ARG A 65 31.02 17.33 -4.77
C ARG A 65 31.02 17.30 -3.23
N ASP A 66 30.85 18.47 -2.61
CA ASP A 66 30.90 18.61 -1.14
C ASP A 66 29.70 17.97 -0.44
N SER A 67 28.49 18.04 -1.01
CA SER A 67 27.30 17.38 -0.44
C SER A 67 27.35 15.87 -0.64
N LEU A 68 27.93 15.40 -1.75
CA LEU A 68 28.18 13.98 -1.98
C LEU A 68 29.18 13.42 -0.96
N GLU A 69 30.29 14.12 -0.72
CA GLU A 69 31.28 13.73 0.27
C GLU A 69 30.68 13.71 1.68
N LYS A 70 29.97 14.78 2.06
CA LYS A 70 29.27 14.86 3.35
C LYS A 70 28.31 13.69 3.54
N TYR A 71 27.47 13.38 2.55
CA TYR A 71 26.55 12.25 2.63
C TYR A 71 27.27 10.90 2.75
N ALA A 72 28.34 10.69 1.99
CA ALA A 72 29.12 9.47 2.06
C ALA A 72 29.79 9.28 3.43
N ARG A 73 30.28 10.37 4.03
CA ARG A 73 30.85 10.38 5.39
C ARG A 73 29.79 10.12 6.46
N GLU A 74 28.64 10.76 6.40
CA GLU A 74 27.59 10.64 7.43
C GLU A 74 26.82 9.31 7.36
N GLN A 75 26.46 8.84 6.16
CA GLN A 75 25.62 7.65 6.00
C GLN A 75 26.41 6.34 5.89
N TYR A 76 27.61 6.39 5.31
CA TYR A 76 28.42 5.21 5.03
C TYR A 76 29.76 5.20 5.75
N LEU A 77 30.06 6.23 6.56
CA LEU A 77 31.32 6.35 7.30
C LEU A 77 32.54 6.22 6.37
N PHE A 78 32.45 6.79 5.17
CA PHE A 78 33.59 6.87 4.28
C PHE A 78 34.65 7.83 4.87
N LYS A 79 35.92 7.47 4.68
CA LYS A 79 37.11 8.23 5.11
C LYS A 79 38.22 8.07 4.08
N GLU A 80 39.14 9.03 4.04
CA GLU A 80 40.41 8.84 3.34
C GLU A 80 41.37 7.95 4.15
N ASP A 81 42.42 7.43 3.49
CA ASP A 81 43.35 6.49 4.10
C ASP A 81 44.16 7.11 5.26
N ASP A 82 44.30 8.43 5.27
CA ASP A 82 44.98 9.22 6.31
C ASP A 82 44.04 9.75 7.41
N GLU A 83 42.76 9.36 7.40
CA GLU A 83 41.76 9.79 8.37
C GLU A 83 41.33 8.67 9.35
N GLU A 84 40.99 9.05 10.59
CA GLU A 84 40.40 8.17 11.60
C GLU A 84 38.98 8.61 11.97
N ILE A 85 38.02 7.68 11.95
CA ILE A 85 36.62 7.93 12.32
C ILE A 85 36.40 7.52 13.77
N PHE A 86 35.84 8.42 14.57
CA PHE A 86 35.42 8.16 15.95
C PHE A 86 33.89 8.22 16.03
N ILE A 87 33.25 7.12 16.43
CA ILE A 87 31.81 7.09 16.74
C ILE A 87 31.65 7.28 18.23
N VAL A 88 31.00 8.37 18.64
CA VAL A 88 30.71 8.66 20.04
C VAL A 88 29.28 8.24 20.33
N GLU A 89 29.10 7.14 21.06
CA GLU A 89 27.80 6.76 21.59
C GLU A 89 27.54 7.56 22.87
N GLU A 90 26.42 8.30 22.92
CA GLU A 90 25.94 8.86 24.17
C GLU A 90 25.54 7.70 25.09
N ARG A 91 26.27 7.56 26.20
CA ARG A 91 26.02 6.51 27.19
C ARG A 91 24.60 6.72 27.77
N PRO A 92 23.76 5.67 27.88
CA PRO A 92 22.35 5.78 28.24
C PRO A 92 22.11 6.37 29.64
#